data_AF-X0Y4N1-F1
#
_entry.id   AF-X0Y4N1-F1
#
_cell.length_a   1.000
_cell.length_b   1.000
_cell.length_c   1.000
_cell.angle_alpha   90.00
_cell.angle_beta   90.00
_cell.angle_gamma   90.00
#
_symmetry.space_group_name_H-M   'P 1'
#
loop_
_entity.id
_entity.type
_entity.pdbx_description
1 polymer ?
#
loop_
_entity_poly.entity_id
_entity_poly.type
_entity_poly.pdbx_seq_one_letter_code
_entity_poly.pdbx_strand_id
1 'polypeptide(L)'
;AHPYRRQYHQGDDIADAVEQYCRSPFFRLVDTIEVLNGRATETQNEFSRELCRRLNLKAIGGSDAHQLSDIPTCATYFERKISNVEQLITELKAGRFSPVDLRKRP
;
A
#
# COMPACT_ATOMS: atom_id res chain seq x y z
N ALA A 1 -3.35 -4.75 3.70
CA ALA A 1 -3.12 -3.99 4.94
C ALA A 1 -1.68 -3.49 4.95
N HIS A 2 -1.42 -2.33 5.53
CA HIS A 2 -0.09 -1.72 5.52
C HIS A 2 0.93 -2.51 6.37
N PRO A 3 2.05 -2.98 5.77
CA PRO A 3 2.98 -3.85 6.47
C PRO A 3 3.69 -3.15 7.65
N TYR A 4 3.98 -1.84 7.58
CA TYR A 4 4.82 -1.20 8.60
C TYR A 4 4.25 -1.21 10.03
N ARG A 5 2.91 -1.20 10.21
CA ARG A 5 2.24 -0.89 11.49
C ARG A 5 2.66 -1.80 12.65
N ARG A 6 3.29 -2.94 12.36
CA ARG A 6 3.87 -3.88 13.33
C ARG A 6 5.22 -4.47 12.90
N GLN A 7 5.77 -4.02 11.76
CA GLN A 7 6.90 -4.68 11.11
C GLN A 7 8.11 -3.77 10.91
N TYR A 8 7.95 -2.45 11.00
CA TYR A 8 9.06 -1.52 10.84
C TYR A 8 9.12 -0.57 12.03
N HIS A 9 10.25 -0.55 12.73
CA HIS A 9 10.50 0.34 13.86
C HIS A 9 11.35 1.55 13.41
N GLN A 10 11.11 2.72 14.02
CA GLN A 10 11.96 3.87 13.74
C GLN A 10 13.41 3.56 14.14
N GLY A 11 14.31 3.58 13.17
CA GLY A 11 15.74 3.29 13.34
C GLY A 11 16.22 2.04 12.60
N ASP A 12 15.30 1.21 12.09
CA ASP A 12 15.66 0.06 11.26
C ASP A 12 16.25 0.51 9.91
N ASP A 13 17.26 -0.20 9.42
CA ASP A 13 17.66 -0.08 8.02
C ASP A 13 16.58 -0.69 7.12
N ILE A 14 16.12 0.08 6.12
CA ILE A 14 15.03 -0.35 5.25
C ILE A 14 15.40 -1.62 4.48
N ALA A 15 16.65 -1.73 4.00
CA ALA A 15 17.05 -2.87 3.17
C ALA A 15 17.08 -4.16 3.99
N ASP A 16 17.65 -4.12 5.20
CA ASP A 16 17.68 -5.27 6.12
C ASP A 16 16.27 -5.69 6.55
N ALA A 17 15.42 -4.72 6.90
CA ALA A 17 14.03 -4.99 7.25
C ALA A 17 13.29 -5.63 6.06
N VAL A 18 13.41 -5.07 4.86
CA VAL A 18 12.77 -5.62 3.67
C VAL A 18 13.25 -7.04 3.39
N GLU A 19 14.56 -7.32 3.50
CA GLU A 19 15.10 -8.66 3.31
C GLU A 19 14.49 -9.66 4.30
N GLN A 20 14.41 -9.30 5.57
CA GLN A 20 13.79 -10.12 6.61
C GLN A 20 12.32 -10.42 6.27
N TYR A 21 11.54 -9.40 5.91
CA TYR A 21 10.10 -9.56 5.64
C TYR A 21 9.80 -10.29 4.33
N CYS A 22 10.67 -10.17 3.31
CA CYS A 22 10.53 -10.94 2.06
C CYS A 22 10.52 -12.45 2.29
N ARG A 23 11.17 -12.93 3.37
CA ARG A 23 11.23 -14.36 3.71
C ARG A 23 9.95 -14.86 4.40
N SER A 24 9.05 -13.97 4.78
CA SER A 24 7.81 -14.36 5.48
C SER A 24 6.88 -15.14 4.55
N PRO A 25 6.42 -16.34 4.95
CA PRO A 25 5.49 -17.12 4.15
C PRO A 25 4.13 -16.44 3.97
N PHE A 26 3.81 -15.46 4.83
CA PHE A 26 2.57 -14.69 4.79
C PHE A 26 2.35 -14.00 3.43
N PHE A 27 3.41 -13.46 2.82
CA PHE A 27 3.28 -12.73 1.56
C PHE A 27 2.93 -13.62 0.36
N ARG A 28 2.99 -14.95 0.51
CA ARG A 28 2.46 -15.88 -0.50
C ARG A 28 0.93 -16.01 -0.47
N LEU A 29 0.27 -15.43 0.53
CA LEU A 29 -1.17 -15.53 0.74
C LEU A 29 -1.92 -14.24 0.37
N VAL A 30 -1.22 -13.23 -0.16
CA VAL A 30 -1.80 -11.91 -0.47
C VAL A 30 -1.52 -11.52 -1.91
N ASP A 31 -2.50 -10.87 -2.54
CA ASP A 31 -2.35 -10.34 -3.91
C ASP A 31 -1.77 -8.92 -3.94
N THR A 32 -1.94 -8.16 -2.86
CA THR A 32 -1.65 -6.73 -2.80
C THR A 32 -1.01 -6.30 -1.49
N ILE A 33 -0.20 -5.24 -1.57
CA ILE A 33 0.37 -4.53 -0.41
C ILE A 33 -0.09 -3.08 -0.45
N GLU A 34 -0.48 -2.56 0.72
CA GLU A 34 -0.71 -1.13 0.87
C GLU A 34 0.64 -0.43 1.05
N VAL A 35 1.06 0.28 0.01
CA VAL A 35 2.38 0.94 -0.05
C VAL A 35 2.30 2.43 0.26
N LEU A 36 1.08 2.97 0.30
CA LEU A 36 0.82 4.38 0.51
C LEU A 36 -0.35 4.56 1.48
N ASN A 37 -0.04 5.02 2.68
CA ASN A 37 -1.05 5.30 3.69
C ASN A 37 -0.97 6.73 4.20
N GLY A 38 -2.13 7.35 4.36
CA GLY A 38 -2.24 8.76 4.77
C GLY A 38 -1.64 9.06 6.15
N ARG A 39 -1.59 8.07 7.03
CA ARG A 39 -1.09 8.19 8.41
C ARG A 39 0.34 7.67 8.60
N ALA A 40 0.94 7.11 7.56
CA ALA A 40 2.31 6.65 7.57
C ALA A 40 3.29 7.79 7.26
N THR A 41 4.48 7.74 7.85
CA THR A 41 5.59 8.62 7.48
C THR A 41 6.12 8.28 6.09
N GLU A 42 6.94 9.17 5.51
CA GLU A 42 7.53 8.93 4.19
C GLU A 42 8.41 7.66 4.18
N THR A 43 9.24 7.48 5.21
CA THR A 43 10.08 6.29 5.41
C THR A 43 9.27 5.00 5.54
N GLN A 44 8.12 5.03 6.22
CA GLN A 44 7.25 3.86 6.37
C GLN A 44 6.58 3.46 5.04
N ASN A 45 6.20 4.46 4.25
CA ASN A 45 5.71 4.25 2.89
C ASN A 45 6.83 3.74 1.97
N GLU A 46 8.06 4.25 2.11
CA GLU A 46 9.23 3.77 1.36
C GLU A 46 9.55 2.31 1.63
N PHE A 47 9.61 1.90 2.90
CA PHE A 47 9.73 0.50 3.30
C PHE A 47 8.68 -0.38 2.61
N SER A 48 7.42 0.06 2.62
CA SER A 48 6.31 -0.72 2.05
C SER A 48 6.38 -0.80 0.52
N ARG A 49 6.84 0.26 -0.15
CA ARG A 49 7.09 0.27 -1.60
C ARG A 49 8.21 -0.70 -1.98
N GLU A 50 9.32 -0.66 -1.26
CA GLU A 50 10.47 -1.52 -1.54
C GLU A 50 10.14 -3.00 -1.28
N LEU A 51 9.40 -3.29 -0.20
CA LEU A 51 8.88 -4.63 0.07
C LEU A 51 7.95 -5.12 -1.05
N CYS A 52 7.03 -4.28 -1.51
CA CYS A 52 6.12 -4.59 -2.63
C CYS A 52 6.88 -4.87 -3.93
N ARG A 53 7.91 -4.06 -4.22
CA ARG A 53 8.79 -4.22 -5.40
C ARG A 53 9.54 -5.55 -5.35
N ARG A 54 10.14 -5.89 -4.21
CA ARG A 54 10.91 -7.14 -4.01
C ARG A 54 10.04 -8.39 -4.12
N LEU A 55 8.80 -8.32 -3.63
CA LEU A 55 7.84 -9.42 -3.68
C LEU A 55 7.09 -9.53 -5.02
N ASN A 56 7.29 -8.56 -5.93
CA ASN A 56 6.55 -8.46 -7.19
C ASN A 56 5.02 -8.50 -6.99
N LEU A 57 4.54 -7.80 -5.96
CA LEU A 57 3.11 -7.70 -5.63
C LEU A 57 2.51 -6.39 -6.15
N LYS A 58 1.18 -6.35 -6.22
CA LYS A 58 0.44 -5.17 -6.65
C LYS A 58 0.31 -4.17 -5.50
N ALA A 59 0.36 -2.89 -5.82
CA ALA A 59 0.36 -1.81 -4.84
C ALA A 59 -1.01 -1.11 -4.72
N ILE A 60 -1.47 -0.89 -3.50
CA ILE A 60 -2.66 -0.08 -3.19
C ILE A 60 -2.32 1.07 -2.23
N GLY A 61 -3.22 2.03 -2.11
CA GLY A 61 -3.12 3.11 -1.13
C GLY A 61 -4.47 3.50 -0.51
N GLY A 62 -4.41 4.06 0.70
CA GLY A 62 -5.59 4.45 1.47
C GLY A 62 -5.30 5.55 2.47
N SER A 63 -6.29 6.39 2.77
CA SER A 63 -6.12 7.48 3.73
C SER A 63 -5.98 6.99 5.18
N ASP A 64 -6.56 5.82 5.49
CA ASP A 64 -6.78 5.33 6.87
C ASP A 64 -7.42 6.42 7.75
N ALA A 65 -8.40 7.15 7.19
CA ALA A 65 -8.96 8.33 7.79
C ALA A 65 -9.73 8.04 9.09
N HIS A 66 -9.40 8.79 10.15
CA HIS A 66 -10.09 8.80 11.44
C HIS A 66 -10.71 10.17 11.77
N GLN A 67 -10.45 11.17 10.94
CA GLN A 67 -10.96 12.54 11.03
C GLN A 67 -11.06 13.17 9.63
N LEU A 68 -11.82 14.25 9.49
CA LEU A 68 -12.06 14.90 8.20
C LEU A 68 -10.78 15.37 7.50
N SER A 69 -9.78 15.84 8.27
CA SER A 69 -8.49 16.28 7.73
C SER A 69 -7.65 15.16 7.11
N ASP A 70 -7.98 13.89 7.39
CA ASP A 70 -7.29 12.74 6.78
C ASP A 70 -7.78 12.47 5.34
N ILE A 71 -8.83 13.17 4.87
CA ILE A 71 -9.38 13.06 3.52
C ILE A 71 -9.28 14.42 2.80
N PRO A 72 -8.75 14.51 1.56
CA PRO A 72 -8.14 13.44 0.76
C PRO A 72 -6.62 13.39 0.95
N THR A 73 -6.09 12.30 1.51
CA THR A 73 -4.63 12.10 1.63
C THR A 73 -4.09 11.11 0.62
N CYS A 74 -4.55 9.86 0.67
CA CYS A 74 -4.12 8.78 -0.22
C CYS A 74 -5.32 7.95 -0.68
N ALA A 75 -5.23 7.39 -1.87
CA ALA A 75 -6.28 6.52 -2.42
C ALA A 75 -5.69 5.45 -3.36
N THR A 76 -6.55 4.53 -3.81
CA THR A 76 -6.27 3.62 -4.92
C THR A 76 -7.03 4.11 -6.13
N TYR A 77 -6.30 4.50 -7.17
CA TYR A 77 -6.86 4.85 -8.46
C TYR A 77 -7.14 3.57 -9.26
N PHE A 78 -8.35 3.46 -9.81
CA PHE A 78 -8.72 2.37 -10.72
C PHE A 78 -8.87 2.92 -12.13
N GLU A 79 -8.32 2.21 -13.11
CA GLU A 79 -8.40 2.61 -14.53
C GLU A 79 -9.84 2.62 -15.05
N ARG A 80 -10.73 1.88 -14.39
CA ARG A 80 -12.14 1.75 -14.73
C ARG A 80 -13.01 2.21 -13.56
N LYS A 81 -14.17 2.77 -13.91
CA LYS A 81 -15.20 3.12 -12.92
C LYS A 81 -15.74 1.85 -12.26
N ILE A 82 -15.79 1.85 -10.94
CA ILE A 82 -16.34 0.78 -10.11
C ILE A 82 -17.68 1.25 -9.54
N SER A 83 -18.73 0.46 -9.76
CA SER A 83 -20.09 0.76 -9.30
C SER A 83 -20.64 -0.28 -8.32
N ASN A 84 -19.94 -1.41 -8.13
CA ASN A 84 -20.32 -2.47 -7.19
C ASN A 84 -19.10 -3.31 -6.74
N VAL A 85 -19.33 -4.23 -5.81
CA VAL A 85 -18.28 -5.06 -5.20
C VAL A 85 -17.70 -6.06 -6.21
N GLU A 86 -18.51 -6.62 -7.10
CA GLU A 86 -18.08 -7.55 -8.13
C GLU A 86 -17.08 -6.91 -9.11
N GLN A 87 -17.35 -5.66 -9.49
CA GLN A 87 -16.45 -4.86 -10.32
C GLN A 87 -15.15 -4.54 -9.56
N LEU A 88 -15.24 -4.18 -8.27
CA LEU A 88 -14.05 -3.97 -7.43
C LEU A 88 -13.15 -5.21 -7.41
N ILE A 89 -13.73 -6.38 -7.15
CA ILE A 89 -12.99 -7.66 -7.14
C ILE A 89 -12.37 -7.91 -8.52
N THR A 90 -13.11 -7.66 -9.60
CA THR A 90 -12.63 -7.85 -10.97
C THR A 90 -11.40 -6.98 -11.26
N GLU A 91 -11.44 -5.69 -10.93
CA GLU A 91 -10.32 -4.78 -11.14
C GLU A 91 -9.11 -5.12 -10.25
N LEU A 92 -9.34 -5.53 -8.99
CA LEU A 92 -8.28 -5.98 -8.08
C LEU A 92 -7.56 -7.24 -8.61
N LYS A 93 -8.32 -8.24 -9.07
CA LYS A 93 -7.75 -9.45 -9.69
C LYS A 93 -6.99 -9.11 -10.98
N ALA A 94 -7.53 -8.19 -11.78
CA ALA A 94 -6.90 -7.77 -13.03
C ALA A 94 -5.62 -6.93 -12.84
N GLY A 95 -5.43 -6.28 -11.68
CA GLY A 95 -4.25 -5.42 -11.46
C GLY A 95 -4.36 -4.04 -12.10
N ARG A 96 -5.55 -3.58 -12.49
CA ARG A 96 -5.79 -2.30 -13.17
C ARG A 96 -6.00 -1.16 -12.18
N PHE A 97 -5.00 -0.94 -11.33
CA PHE A 97 -5.04 0.07 -10.29
C PHE A 97 -3.63 0.50 -9.86
N SER A 98 -3.55 1.65 -9.22
CA SER A 98 -2.31 2.17 -8.66
C SER A 98 -2.56 3.00 -7.39
N PRO A 99 -1.60 3.06 -6.45
CA PRO A 99 -1.67 3.96 -5.31
C PRO A 99 -1.48 5.41 -5.78
N VAL A 100 -2.26 6.35 -5.24
CA VAL A 100 -2.14 7.79 -5.53
C VAL A 100 -2.07 8.61 -4.25
N ASP A 101 -1.12 9.55 -4.19
CA ASP A 101 -1.01 10.55 -3.13
C ASP A 101 -1.79 11.80 -3.58
N LEU A 102 -2.94 12.04 -2.95
CA LEU A 102 -3.84 13.13 -3.33
C LEU A 102 -3.40 14.49 -2.76
N ARG A 103 -2.40 14.50 -1.86
CA ARG A 103 -1.79 15.73 -1.33
C ARG A 103 -0.80 16.33 -2.33
N LYS A 104 -0.14 15.45 -3.09
CA LYS A 104 0.77 15.82 -4.18
C LYS A 104 -0.07 15.90 -5.46
N ARG A 105 -0.88 16.96 -5.63
CA ARG A 105 -1.49 17.21 -6.96
C ARG A 105 -0.38 17.57 -7.95
N PRO A 106 -0.47 17.12 -9.22
CA PRO A 106 0.37 17.64 -10.30
C PRO A 106 0.12 19.13 -10.53
#